data_AF-A0A7V1MXQ5-F1
#
_entry.id   AF-A0A7V1MXQ5-F1
#
_cell.length_a   1.000
_cell.length_b   1.000
_cell.length_c   1.000
_cell.angle_alpha   90.00
_cell.angle_beta   90.00
_cell.angle_gamma   90.00
#
_symmetry.space_group_name_H-M   'P 1'
#
loop_
_entity.id
_entity.type
_entity.pdbx_description
1 polymer ?
#
loop_
_entity_poly.entity_id
_entity_poly.type
_entity_poly.pdbx_seq_one_letter_code
_entity_poly.pdbx_strand_id
1 'polypeptide(L)' 'MYGSLDVSTSALVANRIRQEVSAANLANMHSLENSKGEYEPFRRRFAILAPGDGRGGKGVHVREIEIDNGPLKPKY' A
#
# COMPACT_ATOMS: atom_id res chain seq x y z
N MET A 1 26.56 -7.47 11.90
CA MET A 1 26.58 -7.66 10.43
C MET A 1 25.33 -8.40 9.93
N TYR A 2 24.87 -9.49 10.57
CA TYR A 2 23.62 -10.17 10.16
C TYR A 2 22.36 -9.29 10.26
N GLY A 3 22.18 -8.54 11.36
CA GLY A 3 21.00 -7.69 11.51
C GLY A 3 20.85 -6.54 10.51
N SER A 4 21.91 -6.08 9.83
CA SER A 4 21.79 -5.04 8.79
C SER A 4 21.30 -5.62 7.47
N LEU A 5 21.63 -6.88 7.16
CA LEU A 5 21.06 -7.58 6.02
C LEU A 5 19.57 -7.85 6.26
N ASP A 6 19.18 -8.29 7.44
CA ASP A 6 17.77 -8.55 7.79
C ASP A 6 16.89 -7.28 7.75
N VAL A 7 17.45 -6.15 8.19
CA VAL A 7 16.77 -4.83 8.06
C VAL A 7 16.63 -4.44 6.59
N SER A 8 17.65 -4.71 5.77
CA SER A 8 17.61 -4.37 4.34
C SER A 8 16.64 -5.26 3.56
N THR A 9 16.57 -6.56 3.89
CA THR A 9 15.64 -7.49 3.25
C THR A 9 14.19 -7.19 3.64
N SER A 10 13.92 -6.92 4.93
CA SER A 10 12.59 -6.50 5.37
C SER A 10 12.16 -5.18 4.71
N ALA A 11 13.07 -4.21 4.56
CA ALA A 11 12.81 -2.99 3.81
C ALA A 11 12.53 -3.25 2.32
N LEU A 12 13.22 -4.19 1.68
CA LEU A 12 12.97 -4.55 0.28
C LEU A 12 11.58 -5.16 0.11
N VAL A 13 11.18 -6.05 1.02
CA VAL A 13 9.84 -6.67 1.00
C VAL A 13 8.75 -5.63 1.23
N ALA A 14 8.89 -4.76 2.24
CA ALA A 14 7.93 -3.71 2.52
C ALA A 14 7.77 -2.74 1.34
N ASN A 15 8.88 -2.40 0.66
CA ASN A 15 8.84 -1.54 -0.52
C ASN A 15 8.22 -2.23 -1.73
N ARG A 16 8.38 -3.54 -1.92
CA ARG A 16 7.66 -4.29 -2.97
C ARG A 16 6.14 -4.15 -2.81
N ILE A 17 5.63 -4.37 -1.59
CA ILE A 17 4.20 -4.22 -1.31
C ILE A 17 3.73 -2.79 -1.58
N ARG A 18 4.53 -1.78 -1.17
CA ARG A 18 4.21 -0.37 -1.47
C ARG A 18 4.16 -0.07 -2.97
N GLN A 19 5.04 -0.69 -3.76
CA GLN A 19 5.03 -0.57 -5.22
C GLN A 19 3.79 -1.23 -5.83
N GLU A 20 3.40 -2.42 -5.37
CA GLU A 20 2.18 -3.10 -5.81
C GLU A 20 0.92 -2.25 -5.53
N VAL A 21 0.82 -1.65 -4.34
CA VAL A 21 -0.27 -0.72 -3.99
C VAL A 21 -0.30 0.48 -4.94
N SER A 22 0.87 1.04 -5.25
CA SER A 22 0.99 2.19 -6.16
C SER A 22 0.59 1.81 -7.59
N ALA A 23 0.99 0.64 -8.06
CA ALA A 23 0.61 0.10 -9.37
C ALA A 23 -0.91 -0.12 -9.47
N ALA A 24 -1.52 -0.70 -8.44
CA ALA A 24 -2.97 -0.89 -8.38
C ALA A 24 -3.73 0.44 -8.40
N ASN A 25 -3.22 1.46 -7.71
CA ASN A 25 -3.82 2.79 -7.74
C ASN A 25 -3.75 3.43 -9.14
N LEU A 26 -2.62 3.27 -9.83
CA LEU A 26 -2.46 3.79 -11.19
C LEU A 26 -3.40 3.07 -12.17
N ALA A 27 -3.48 1.74 -12.09
CA ALA A 27 -4.30 0.92 -12.98
C ALA A 27 -5.80 1.25 -12.86
N ASN A 28 -6.27 1.58 -11.65
CA ASN A 28 -7.70 1.78 -11.38
C ASN A 28 -8.09 3.25 -11.21
N MET A 29 -7.18 4.21 -11.47
CA MET A 29 -7.41 5.64 -11.21
C MET A 29 -8.67 6.21 -11.89
N HIS A 30 -9.11 5.60 -12.99
CA HIS A 30 -10.28 6.01 -13.76
C HIS A 30 -11.45 5.05 -13.66
N SER A 31 -11.40 4.04 -12.78
CA SER A 31 -12.52 3.12 -12.56
C SER A 31 -13.61 3.81 -11.74
N LEU A 32 -14.80 3.90 -12.32
CA LEU A 32 -15.99 4.49 -11.70
C LEU A 32 -16.99 3.44 -11.21
N GLU A 33 -16.83 2.21 -11.69
CA GLU A 33 -17.77 1.10 -11.43
C GLU A 33 -17.03 -0.07 -10.80
N ASN A 34 -17.76 -0.83 -9.99
CA ASN A 34 -17.28 -2.10 -9.45
C ASN A 34 -17.53 -3.26 -10.43
N SER A 35 -17.12 -4.47 -10.06
CA SER A 35 -17.30 -5.68 -10.90
C SER A 35 -18.76 -6.05 -11.16
N LYS A 36 -19.71 -5.44 -10.45
CA LYS A 36 -21.16 -5.61 -10.64
C LYS A 36 -21.79 -4.48 -11.47
N GLY A 37 -21.01 -3.49 -11.91
CA GLY A 37 -21.49 -2.33 -12.66
C GLY A 37 -22.16 -1.26 -11.78
N GLU A 38 -22.01 -1.32 -10.46
CA GLU A 38 -22.53 -0.29 -9.56
C GLU A 38 -21.54 0.88 -9.48
N TYR A 39 -22.05 2.11 -9.35
CA TYR A 39 -21.24 3.31 -9.23
C TYR A 39 -20.47 3.33 -7.90
N GLU A 40 -19.22 2.91 -7.95
CA GLU A 40 -18.30 2.84 -6.83
C GLU A 40 -16.91 3.31 -7.31
N PRO A 41 -16.67 4.64 -7.35
CA PRO A 41 -15.40 5.17 -7.82
C PRO A 41 -14.22 4.66 -7.01
N PHE A 42 -13.16 4.27 -7.72
CA PHE A 42 -11.98 3.70 -7.09
C PHE A 42 -11.33 4.70 -6.13
N ARG A 43 -11.12 4.24 -4.90
CA ARG A 43 -10.40 4.99 -3.87
C ARG A 43 -8.96 4.49 -3.78
N ARG A 44 -8.01 5.43 -3.75
CA ARG A 44 -6.59 5.10 -3.64
C ARG A 44 -6.31 4.38 -2.32
N ARG A 45 -5.38 3.43 -2.36
CA ARG A 45 -4.87 2.71 -1.19
C ARG A 45 -3.46 3.19 -0.84
N PHE A 46 -3.06 3.08 0.43
CA PHE A 46 -1.69 3.37 0.84
C PHE A 46 -1.21 2.37 1.88
N ALA A 47 0.06 1.97 1.77
CA ALA A 47 0.69 1.05 2.71
C ALA A 47 1.28 1.84 3.89
N ILE A 48 0.86 1.49 5.11
CA ILE A 48 1.40 2.03 6.36
C ILE A 48 2.57 1.16 6.80
N LEU A 49 3.74 1.76 6.88
CA LEU A 49 4.96 1.09 7.36
C LEU A 49 5.11 1.29 8.87
N ALA A 50 5.54 0.23 9.55
CA ALA A 50 5.85 0.27 10.97
C ALA A 50 7.24 -0.33 11.24
N PRO A 51 7.97 0.19 12.24
CA PRO A 51 9.26 -0.36 12.61
C PRO A 51 9.12 -1.80 13.15
N GLY A 52 10.18 -2.57 12.98
CA GLY A 52 10.30 -3.97 13.37
C GLY A 52 9.85 -4.93 12.27
N ASP A 53 10.01 -6.23 12.54
CA ASP A 53 9.63 -7.34 11.65
C ASP A 53 8.19 -7.87 11.88
N GLY A 54 7.42 -7.20 12.74
CA GLY A 54 6.09 -7.65 13.18
C GLY A 54 6.08 -8.75 14.24
N ARG A 55 7.27 -9.23 14.66
CA ARG A 55 7.48 -10.25 15.71
C ARG A 55 8.36 -9.76 16.87
N GLY A 56 8.72 -8.48 16.87
CA GLY A 56 9.56 -7.85 17.90
C GLY A 56 11.05 -7.76 17.53
N GLY A 57 11.43 -8.20 16.34
CA GLY A 57 12.77 -8.05 15.78
C GLY A 57 13.00 -6.69 15.12
N LYS A 58 14.25 -6.42 14.73
CA LYS A 58 14.65 -5.20 14.01
C LYS A 58 14.22 -5.29 12.54
N GLY A 59 13.78 -4.17 11.97
CA GLY A 59 13.39 -4.12 10.56
C GLY A 59 12.30 -3.09 10.30
N VAL A 60 11.58 -3.31 9.20
CA VAL A 60 10.34 -2.61 8.87
C VAL A 60 9.37 -3.59 8.23
N HIS A 61 8.08 -3.43 8.49
CA HIS A 61 7.04 -4.22 7.86
C HIS A 61 5.88 -3.32 7.46
N VAL A 62 5.01 -3.83 6.58
CA VAL A 62 3.73 -3.22 6.30
C VAL A 62 2.78 -3.59 7.42
N ARG A 63 2.33 -2.60 8.19
CA ARG A 63 1.34 -2.79 9.25
C ARG A 63 -0.05 -3.00 8.66
N GLU A 64 -0.41 -2.17 7.69
CA GLU A 64 -1.76 -2.14 7.12
C GLU A 64 -1.75 -1.49 5.73
N ILE A 65 -2.73 -1.85 4.90
CA ILE A 65 -3.04 -1.14 3.65
C ILE A 65 -4.39 -0.48 3.86
N GLU A 66 -4.40 0.84 3.95
CA GLU A 66 -5.61 1.62 4.21
C GLU A 66 -6.14 2.26 2.93
N ILE A 67 -7.45 2.53 2.89
CA ILE A 67 -8.12 3.25 1.82
C ILE A 67 -8.16 4.73 2.18
N ASP A 68 -7.85 5.62 1.23
CA ASP A 68 -8.06 7.04 1.44
C ASP A 68 -9.55 7.37 1.48
N ASN A 69 -9.98 7.86 2.64
CA ASN A 69 -11.35 8.28 2.92
C ASN A 69 -11.59 9.77 2.60
N GLY A 70 -10.60 10.47 2.04
CA GLY A 70 -10.74 11.83 1.53
C GLY A 70 -11.77 11.95 0.39
N PRO A 71 -12.16 13.18 0.04
CA PRO A 71 -13.11 13.42 -1.05
C PRO A 71 -12.55 12.90 -2.38
N LEU A 72 -13.44 12.37 -3.22
CA LEU A 72 -13.10 12.00 -4.59
C LEU A 72 -12.61 13.24 -5.34
N LYS A 73 -11.54 13.08 -6.12
CA LYS A 73 -11.00 14.20 -6.92
C LYS A 73 -11.95 14.49 -8.08
N PRO A 74 -12.51 15.71 -8.20
CA PRO A 74 -13.34 16.06 -9.34
C PRO A 74 -12.50 16.05 -10.62
N LYS A 75 -13.09 15.55 -11.71
CA LYS A 75 -12.56 15.76 -13.06
C LYS A 75 -13.16 17.06 -13.57
N TYR A 76 -12.32 18.07 -13.79
CA TYR A 76 -12.70 19.39 -14.32
C TYR A 76 -13.46 19.28 -15.65
#